data_AF-A0A5C0SE70-F1
#
_entry.id   AF-A0A5C0SE70-F1
#
_cell.length_a   1.000
_cell.length_b   1.000
_cell.length_c   1.000
_cell.angle_alpha   90.00
_cell.angle_beta   90.00
_cell.angle_gamma   90.00
#
_symmetry.space_group_name_H-M   'P 1'
#
loop_
_entity.id
_entity.type
_entity.pdbx_description
1 polymer ?
#
loop_
_entity_poly.entity_id
_entity_poly.type
_entity_poly.pdbx_seq_one_letter_code
_entity_poly.pdbx_strand_id
1 'polypeptide(L)'
;MDEVVVVKVRSWEDSDCCTHDELIVNGKSIFGVHPLYECPEDAIIGRDLISCSEIASFLENFLKENQRKKVRFEYVEGEEEE
;
A
#
# COMPACT_ATOMS: atom_id res chain seq x y z
N MET A 1 -20.64 3.67 18.68
CA MET A 1 -20.18 2.84 17.55
C MET A 1 -18.67 2.79 17.66
N ASP A 2 -18.09 1.61 17.91
CA ASP A 2 -16.64 1.46 17.84
C ASP A 2 -16.19 1.87 16.43
N GLU A 3 -15.32 2.87 16.34
CA GLU A 3 -14.72 3.28 15.08
C GLU A 3 -13.81 2.15 14.59
N VAL A 4 -14.19 1.50 13.48
CA VAL A 4 -13.40 0.43 12.86
C VAL A 4 -12.47 1.04 11.83
N VAL A 5 -11.18 0.81 11.99
CA VAL A 5 -10.14 1.20 11.03
C VAL A 5 -10.01 0.10 10.00
N VAL A 6 -10.14 0.43 8.73
CA VAL A 6 -9.99 -0.53 7.63
C VAL A 6 -8.62 -0.34 6.99
N VAL A 7 -7.82 -1.39 7.01
CA VAL A 7 -6.55 -1.49 6.30
C VAL A 7 -6.76 -2.42 5.11
N LYS A 8 -6.79 -1.84 3.91
CA LYS A 8 -7.02 -2.56 2.66
C LYS A 8 -5.73 -2.62 1.87
N VAL A 9 -5.39 -3.80 1.35
CA VAL A 9 -4.40 -3.95 0.28
C VAL A 9 -5.16 -4.21 -1.01
N ARG A 10 -4.89 -3.40 -2.04
CA ARG A 10 -5.39 -3.60 -3.40
C ARG A 10 -4.22 -4.02 -4.27
N SER A 11 -4.33 -5.20 -4.87
CA SER A 11 -3.36 -5.70 -5.83
C SER A 11 -4.06 -5.88 -7.18
N TRP A 12 -3.48 -5.37 -8.25
CA TRP A 12 -4.02 -5.57 -9.60
C TRP A 12 -2.93 -5.75 -10.65
N GLU A 13 -3.33 -6.36 -11.77
CA GLU A 13 -2.51 -6.46 -12.96
C GLU A 13 -3.08 -5.51 -14.03
N ASP A 14 -2.21 -4.71 -14.66
CA ASP A 14 -2.57 -3.84 -15.78
C ASP A 14 -2.52 -4.59 -17.13
N SER A 15 -2.94 -3.92 -18.20
CA SER A 15 -3.01 -4.50 -19.56
C SER A 15 -1.67 -5.00 -20.12
N ASP A 16 -0.54 -4.49 -19.62
CA ASP A 16 0.81 -4.90 -19.96
C ASP A 16 1.35 -6.02 -19.03
N CYS A 17 0.45 -6.71 -18.30
CA CYS A 17 0.74 -7.80 -17.38
C CYS A 17 1.68 -7.41 -16.24
N CYS A 18 1.58 -6.17 -15.75
CA CYS A 18 2.45 -5.71 -14.70
C CYS A 18 1.67 -5.47 -13.40
N THR A 19 2.35 -5.78 -12.29
CA THR A 19 1.70 -5.88 -10.98
C THR A 19 1.81 -4.58 -10.23
N HIS A 20 0.68 -4.15 -9.68
CA HIS A 20 0.54 -2.99 -8.83
C HIS A 20 0.01 -3.40 -7.46
N ASP A 21 0.54 -2.78 -6.41
CA ASP A 21 0.10 -2.99 -5.03
C ASP A 21 -0.08 -1.66 -4.31
N GLU A 22 -1.25 -1.42 -3.72
CA GLU A 22 -1.54 -0.25 -2.90
C GLU A 22 -2.02 -0.61 -1.49
N LEU A 23 -1.44 0.05 -0.49
CA LEU A 23 -1.94 0.04 0.90
C LEU A 23 -2.84 1.24 1.14
N ILE A 24 -4.09 0.96 1.52
CA ILE A 24 -5.13 1.95 1.75
C ILE A 24 -5.60 1.86 3.20
N VAL A 25 -5.58 2.96 3.95
CA VAL A 25 -6.11 3.03 5.32
C VAL A 25 -7.29 3.98 5.36
N ASN A 26 -8.45 3.49 5.77
CA ASN A 26 -9.72 4.26 5.80
C ASN A 26 -10.02 4.98 4.47
N GLY A 27 -9.73 4.33 3.35
CA GLY A 27 -9.95 4.88 2.00
C GLY A 27 -8.87 5.84 1.50
N LYS A 28 -7.80 6.11 2.26
CA LYS A 28 -6.64 6.91 1.81
C LYS A 28 -5.48 6.00 1.43
N SER A 29 -4.94 6.16 0.22
CA SER A 29 -3.71 5.48 -0.21
C SER A 29 -2.51 6.00 0.61
N ILE A 30 -1.72 5.09 1.16
CA ILE A 30 -0.57 5.35 2.03
C ILE A 30 0.73 4.98 1.33
N PHE A 31 0.76 3.80 0.71
CA PHE A 31 1.91 3.31 -0.05
C PHE A 31 1.41 2.69 -1.35
N GLY A 32 2.18 2.85 -2.42
CA GLY A 32 1.94 2.22 -3.71
C GLY A 32 3.24 1.69 -4.29
N VAL A 33 3.20 0.49 -4.84
CA VAL A 33 4.30 -0.12 -5.58
C VAL A 33 3.83 -0.28 -7.02
N HIS A 34 4.65 0.21 -7.95
CA HIS A 34 4.36 0.22 -9.38
C HIS A 34 5.46 -0.50 -10.17
N PRO A 35 5.17 -0.95 -11.41
CA PRO A 35 6.11 -1.68 -12.24
C PRO A 35 7.38 -0.90 -12.60
N LEU A 36 8.49 -1.64 -12.70
CA LEU A 36 9.84 -1.06 -12.85
C LEU A 36 10.11 -0.41 -14.22
N TYR A 37 9.36 -0.76 -15.27
CA TYR A 37 9.61 -0.21 -16.61
C TYR A 37 9.07 1.22 -16.79
N GLU A 38 8.21 1.70 -15.88
CA GLU A 38 7.81 3.10 -15.83
C GLU A 38 8.95 4.02 -15.32
N CYS A 39 9.95 3.47 -14.61
CA CYS A 39 11.11 4.22 -14.08
C CYS A 39 12.46 3.54 -14.41
N PRO A 40 12.95 3.63 -15.66
CA PRO A 40 14.19 2.97 -16.09
C PRO A 40 15.48 3.49 -15.44
N GLU A 41 15.50 4.71 -14.90
CA GLU A 41 16.68 5.27 -14.19
C GLU A 41 16.82 4.75 -12.73
N ASP A 42 15.71 4.41 -12.07
CA ASP A 42 15.70 3.82 -10.71
C ASP A 42 15.92 2.29 -10.71
N ALA A 43 15.79 1.64 -11.86
CA ALA A 43 15.94 0.19 -11.98
C ALA A 43 17.37 -0.33 -11.70
N ILE A 44 18.39 0.55 -11.75
CA ILE A 44 19.80 0.19 -11.53
C ILE A 44 20.40 0.86 -10.29
N ILE A 45 19.86 2.00 -9.84
CA ILE A 45 20.30 2.71 -8.64
C ILE A 45 19.09 2.94 -7.73
N GLY A 46 19.00 2.18 -6.63
CA GLY A 46 17.96 2.40 -5.61
C GLY A 46 16.92 1.29 -5.56
N ARG A 47 17.29 0.13 -5.03
CA ARG A 47 16.28 -0.75 -4.41
C ARG A 47 15.68 -0.02 -3.21
N ASP A 48 14.52 0.60 -3.39
CA ASP A 48 13.60 1.04 -2.34
C ASP A 48 12.27 1.46 -3.02
N LEU A 49 11.37 0.51 -3.32
CA LEU A 49 10.00 0.91 -3.68
C LEU A 49 9.30 1.48 -2.44
N ILE A 50 9.65 1.00 -1.24
CA ILE A 50 9.30 1.57 0.06
C ILE A 50 10.44 1.25 1.04
N SER A 51 11.01 2.27 1.70
CA SER A 51 12.10 2.03 2.67
C SER A 51 11.58 1.37 3.96
N CYS A 52 12.36 0.45 4.55
CA CYS A 52 12.05 -0.11 5.88
C CYS A 52 11.86 0.98 6.95
N SER A 53 12.55 2.12 6.79
CA SER A 53 12.44 3.27 7.69
C SER A 53 11.07 3.97 7.60
N GLU A 54 10.51 4.04 6.39
CA GLU A 54 9.17 4.59 6.14
C GLU A 54 8.08 3.67 6.67
N ILE A 55 8.22 2.35 6.46
CA ILE A 55 7.31 1.35 7.02
C ILE A 55 7.31 1.44 8.55
N ALA A 56 8.49 1.50 9.18
CA ALA A 56 8.60 1.61 10.63
C ALA A 56 7.95 2.90 11.17
N SER A 57 8.17 4.03 10.48
CA SER A 57 7.58 5.32 10.86
C SER A 57 6.06 5.33 10.71
N PHE A 58 5.53 4.75 9.63
CA PHE A 58 4.10 4.57 9.43
C PHE A 58 3.50 3.68 10.52
N LEU A 59 4.13 2.54 10.83
CA LEU A 59 3.63 1.60 11.83
C LEU A 59 3.56 2.26 13.22
N GLU A 60 4.57 3.05 13.57
CA GLU A 60 4.61 3.77 14.84
C GLU A 60 3.44 4.76 14.96
N ASN A 61 3.21 5.58 13.93
CA ASN A 61 2.10 6.53 13.90
C ASN A 61 0.74 5.82 13.90
N PHE A 62 0.59 4.78 13.08
CA PHE A 62 -0.63 3.97 12.99
C PHE A 62 -1.03 3.40 14.36
N LEU A 63 -0.06 2.87 15.13
CA LEU A 63 -0.31 2.33 16.46
C LEU A 63 -0.70 3.42 17.48
N LYS A 64 -0.07 4.61 17.41
CA LYS A 64 -0.40 5.76 18.26
C LYS A 64 -1.80 6.29 18.00
N GLU A 65 -2.17 6.46 16.72
CA GLU A 65 -3.44 7.07 16.30
C GLU A 65 -4.66 6.14 16.48
N ASN A 66 -4.44 4.83 16.40
CA ASN A 66 -5.52 3.84 16.43
C ASN A 66 -5.55 3.04 17.74
N GLN A 67 -4.93 3.56 18.80
CA GLN A 67 -4.93 2.92 20.10
C GLN A 67 -6.37 2.67 20.59
N ARG A 68 -6.69 1.40 20.87
CA ARG A 68 -8.03 0.90 21.29
C ARG A 68 -9.11 0.88 20.21
N LYS A 69 -8.81 1.22 18.95
CA LYS A 69 -9.74 1.03 17.83
C LYS A 69 -9.70 -0.42 17.35
N LYS A 70 -10.81 -0.90 16.78
CA LYS A 70 -10.84 -2.21 16.10
C LYS A 70 -10.25 -2.03 14.71
N VAL A 71 -9.29 -2.86 14.35
CA VAL A 71 -8.68 -2.84 13.00
C VAL A 71 -9.19 -4.04 12.23
N ARG A 72 -9.62 -3.81 10.98
CA ARG A 72 -10.01 -4.84 10.03
C ARG A 72 -9.06 -4.79 8.84
N PHE A 73 -8.60 -5.96 8.42
CA PHE A 73 -7.76 -6.12 7.24
C PHE A 73 -8.59 -6.65 6.07
N GLU A 74 -8.39 -6.07 4.90
CA GLU A 74 -9.03 -6.48 3.65
C GLU A 74 -7.95 -6.65 2.58
N TYR A 75 -8.03 -7.74 1.83
CA TYR A 75 -7.13 -8.02 0.71
C TYR A 75 -8.01 -8.17 -0.53
N VAL A 76 -7.74 -7.36 -1.54
CA VAL A 76 -8.51 -7.36 -2.79
C VAL A 76 -7.55 -7.53 -3.94
N GLU A 77 -7.67 -8.66 -4.61
CA GLU A 77 -7.00 -8.97 -5.87
C GLU A 77 -8.00 -8.71 -7.01
N GLY A 78 -7.57 -8.03 -8.08
CA GLY A 78 -8.42 -7.72 -9.22
C GLY A 78 -7.65 -7.40 -10.49
N GLU A 79 -8.38 -7.12 -11.56
CA GLU A 79 -7.86 -6.59 -12.82
C GLU A 79 -8.04 -5.06 -12.82
N GLU A 80 -7.24 -4.33 -13.60
CA GLU A 80 -7.39 -2.89 -13.78
C GLU A 80 -8.85 -2.55 -14.17
N GLU A 81 -9.51 -1.69 -13.38
CA GLU A 81 -10.86 -1.22 -13.74
C GLU A 81 -10.71 -0.20 -14.87
N GLU A 82 -11.02 -0.62 -16.11
CA GLU A 82 -11.10 0.20 -17.34
C GLU A 82 -11.79 1.57 -17.15
#